data_AF-A0A482ZWK5-F1
#
_entry.id   AF-A0A482ZWK5-F1
#
_cell.length_a   1.000
_cell.length_b   1.000
_cell.length_c   1.000
_cell.angle_alpha   90.00
_cell.angle_beta   90.00
_cell.angle_gamma   90.00
#
_symmetry.space_group_name_H-M   'P 1'
#
loop_
_entity.id
_entity.type
_entity.pdbx_description
1 polymer ?
#
loop_
_entity_poly.entity_id
_entity_poly.type
_entity_poly.pdbx_seq_one_letter_code
_entity_poly.pdbx_strand_id
1 'polypeptide(L)'
;MKEKFEVIEIDTEMMKLKVNRSSGCQSCSASSGCGTGILANYFDHYSVFNKPLKKGVAVGDFIVLEISSAELFKRAFQLYILPLLSLFAGGLLANSLYPVNEPAQIAFGFIGFLLALFAVKYFVK
;
A
#
# COMPACT_ATOMS: atom_id res chain seq x y z
N MET A 1 -12.56 -3.10 -8.72
CA MET A 1 -12.11 -4.52 -8.80
C MET A 1 -12.92 -5.31 -7.78
N LYS A 2 -13.48 -6.46 -8.17
CA LYS A 2 -14.30 -7.30 -7.28
C LYS A 2 -13.46 -8.47 -6.80
N GLU A 3 -13.28 -8.58 -5.49
CA GLU A 3 -12.47 -9.62 -4.85
C GLU A 3 -13.32 -10.40 -3.84
N LYS A 4 -13.05 -11.70 -3.70
CA LYS A 4 -13.77 -12.60 -2.76
C LYS A 4 -13.01 -12.67 -1.43
N PHE A 5 -13.74 -12.48 -0.35
CA PHE A 5 -13.23 -12.54 1.02
C PHE A 5 -14.04 -13.55 1.82
N GLU A 6 -13.36 -14.31 2.68
CA GLU A 6 -13.98 -15.22 3.63
C GLU A 6 -14.12 -14.55 4.99
N VAL A 7 -15.28 -14.69 5.63
CA VAL A 7 -15.53 -14.18 6.99
C VAL A 7 -14.98 -15.18 8.00
N ILE A 8 -13.87 -14.82 8.64
CA ILE A 8 -13.19 -15.72 9.59
C ILE A 8 -13.66 -15.52 11.04
N GLU A 9 -14.12 -14.33 11.38
CA GLU A 9 -14.53 -13.98 12.74
C GLU A 9 -15.51 -12.80 12.68
N ILE A 10 -16.50 -12.81 13.57
CA ILE A 10 -17.44 -11.72 13.75
C ILE A 10 -17.35 -11.29 15.22
N ASP A 11 -16.99 -10.04 15.44
CA ASP A 11 -17.13 -9.33 16.71
C ASP A 11 -18.40 -8.47 16.67
N THR A 12 -18.79 -7.93 17.82
CA THR A 12 -20.05 -7.22 18.11
C THR A 12 -20.54 -6.29 16.99
N GLU A 13 -19.64 -5.49 16.39
CA GLU A 13 -19.97 -4.61 15.25
C GLU A 13 -19.04 -4.77 14.04
N MET A 14 -18.06 -5.68 14.11
CA MET A 14 -16.97 -5.77 13.13
C MET A 14 -16.79 -7.20 12.63
N MET A 15 -16.66 -7.38 11.32
CA MET A 15 -16.30 -8.64 10.70
C MET A 15 -14.83 -8.62 10.28
N LYS A 16 -14.08 -9.67 10.65
CA LYS A 16 -12.75 -9.95 10.12
C LYS A 16 -12.87 -10.76 8.84
N LEU A 17 -12.21 -10.27 7.81
CA LEU A 17 -12.24 -10.81 6.46
C LEU A 17 -10.84 -11.28 6.08
N LYS A 18 -10.70 -12.52 5.65
CA LYS A 18 -9.47 -13.02 5.03
C LYS A 18 -9.61 -12.96 3.51
N VAL A 19 -8.62 -12.38 2.83
CA VAL A 19 -8.55 -12.47 1.36
C VAL A 19 -8.34 -13.92 0.96
N ASN A 20 -9.23 -14.46 0.14
CA ASN A 20 -8.98 -15.73 -0.53
C ASN A 20 -8.11 -15.44 -1.76
N ARG A 21 -6.79 -15.38 -1.58
CA ARG A 21 -5.86 -15.20 -2.71
C ARG A 21 -5.95 -16.48 -3.53
N SER A 22 -6.41 -16.36 -4.78
CA SER A 22 -6.32 -17.49 -5.70
C SER A 22 -4.85 -17.92 -5.77
N SER A 23 -4.67 -19.21 -5.58
CA SER A 23 -3.41 -19.93 -5.38
C SER A 23 -2.56 -20.00 -6.66
N GLY A 24 -2.45 -18.91 -7.42
CA GLY A 24 -1.68 -18.88 -8.67
C GLY A 24 -0.19 -19.22 -8.49
N CYS A 25 0.37 -19.00 -7.29
CA CYS A 25 1.75 -19.37 -6.95
C CYS A 25 1.87 -20.70 -6.19
N GLN A 26 0.79 -21.21 -5.58
CA GLN A 26 0.84 -22.44 -4.77
C GLN A 26 0.97 -23.70 -5.64
N SER A 27 0.41 -23.67 -6.86
CA SER A 27 0.51 -24.75 -7.85
C SER A 27 1.72 -24.64 -8.78
N CYS A 28 2.58 -23.62 -8.59
CA CYS A 28 3.79 -23.46 -9.37
C CYS A 28 4.88 -24.41 -8.85
N SER A 29 5.43 -25.27 -9.72
CA SER A 29 6.46 -26.25 -9.35
C SER A 29 7.76 -25.61 -8.84
N ALA A 30 7.95 -24.30 -9.08
CA ALA A 30 9.08 -23.50 -8.62
C ALA A 30 8.79 -22.68 -7.33
N SER A 31 7.66 -22.90 -6.67
CA SER A 31 7.24 -22.14 -5.47
C SER A 31 8.22 -22.25 -4.29
N SER A 32 9.01 -23.32 -4.22
CA SER A 32 10.08 -23.52 -3.24
C SER A 32 11.38 -22.76 -3.55
N GLY A 33 11.57 -22.29 -4.79
CA GLY A 33 12.76 -21.57 -5.25
C GLY A 33 12.52 -20.10 -5.63
N CYS A 34 11.26 -19.69 -5.80
CA CYS A 34 10.91 -18.30 -6.07
C CYS A 34 10.81 -17.56 -4.74
N GLY A 35 11.79 -16.72 -4.40
CA GLY A 35 11.84 -15.99 -3.12
C GLY A 35 10.54 -15.24 -2.77
N THR A 36 9.72 -14.88 -3.76
CA THR A 36 8.38 -14.31 -3.59
C THR A 36 7.38 -15.28 -2.92
N GLY A 37 7.48 -16.59 -3.16
CA GLY A 37 6.65 -17.61 -2.50
C GLY A 37 6.99 -17.81 -1.02
N ILE A 38 8.28 -17.74 -0.67
CA ILE A 38 8.74 -17.81 0.73
C ILE A 38 8.28 -16.58 1.53
N LEU A 39 8.45 -15.39 0.94
CA LEU A 39 7.98 -14.14 1.52
C LEU A 39 6.44 -14.12 1.64
N ALA A 40 5.72 -14.59 0.61
CA ALA A 40 4.25 -14.64 0.66
C ALA A 40 3.72 -15.49 1.82
N ASN A 41 4.36 -16.63 2.13
CA ASN A 41 4.00 -17.45 3.28
C ASN A 41 4.23 -16.72 4.62
N TYR A 42 5.32 -15.95 4.73
CA TYR A 42 5.60 -15.17 5.94
C TYR A 42 4.60 -14.01 6.13
N PHE A 43 4.15 -13.39 5.03
CA PHE A 43 3.22 -12.27 5.05
C PHE A 43 1.73 -12.67 5.00
N ASP A 44 1.38 -13.97 5.05
CA ASP A 44 -0.03 -14.43 5.00
C ASP A 44 -0.88 -13.83 6.14
N HIS A 45 -0.25 -13.54 7.30
CA HIS A 45 -0.91 -12.93 8.45
C HIS A 45 -1.40 -11.49 8.21
N TYR A 46 -0.86 -10.76 7.23
CA TYR A 46 -1.21 -9.36 6.97
C TYR A 46 -2.42 -9.18 6.05
N SER A 47 -3.06 -10.28 5.65
CA SER A 47 -4.17 -10.28 4.68
C SER A 47 -5.56 -10.34 5.34
N VAL A 48 -5.64 -9.89 6.59
CA VAL A 48 -6.89 -9.81 7.37
C VAL A 48 -7.33 -8.35 7.45
N PHE A 49 -8.58 -8.08 7.11
CA PHE A 49 -9.17 -6.74 7.10
C PHE A 49 -10.39 -6.69 8.01
N ASN A 50 -10.52 -5.61 8.78
CA ASN A 50 -11.71 -5.33 9.58
C ASN A 50 -12.68 -4.47 8.79
N LYS A 51 -13.95 -4.88 8.72
CA LYS A 51 -15.03 -4.06 8.15
C LYS A 51 -16.25 -4.07 9.08
N PRO A 52 -17.15 -3.08 9.00
CA PRO A 52 -18.40 -3.09 9.74
C PRO A 52 -19.23 -4.31 9.36
N LEU A 53 -19.89 -4.93 10.34
CA LEU A 53 -20.75 -6.08 10.13
C LEU A 53 -21.88 -5.75 9.14
N LYS A 54 -22.05 -6.58 8.11
CA LYS A 54 -23.21 -6.54 7.23
C LYS A 54 -24.31 -7.46 7.78
N LYS A 55 -25.57 -7.00 7.71
CA LYS A 55 -26.74 -7.80 8.12
C LYS A 55 -26.84 -9.08 7.28
N GLY A 56 -27.03 -10.22 7.93
CA GLY A 56 -27.26 -11.51 7.29
C GLY A 56 -26.00 -12.27 6.86
N VAL A 57 -24.83 -11.94 7.41
CA VAL A 57 -23.56 -12.62 7.12
C VAL A 57 -23.15 -13.46 8.34
N ALA A 58 -22.78 -14.72 8.12
CA ALA A 58 -22.26 -15.64 9.13
C ALA A 58 -20.76 -15.92 8.93
N VAL A 59 -20.11 -16.45 9.97
CA VAL A 59 -18.73 -16.95 9.87
C VAL A 59 -18.70 -18.11 8.86
N GLY A 60 -17.72 -18.10 7.95
CA GLY A 60 -17.60 -19.05 6.84
C GLY A 60 -18.23 -18.58 5.52
N ASP A 61 -18.97 -17.46 5.52
CA ASP A 61 -19.53 -16.91 4.29
C ASP A 61 -18.46 -16.23 3.42
N PHE A 62 -18.65 -16.33 2.10
CA PHE A 62 -17.85 -15.60 1.12
C PHE A 62 -18.57 -14.33 0.69
N ILE A 63 -17.95 -13.18 0.96
CA ILE A 63 -18.46 -11.88 0.52
C ILE A 63 -17.60 -11.32 -0.63
N VAL A 64 -18.25 -10.72 -1.62
CA VAL A 64 -17.56 -9.98 -2.68
C VAL A 64 -17.49 -8.52 -2.26
N LEU A 65 -16.27 -7.99 -2.13
CA LEU A 65 -16.06 -6.56 -1.92
C LEU A 65 -15.57 -5.93 -3.22
N GLU A 66 -16.18 -4.80 -3.55
CA GLU A 66 -15.66 -3.93 -4.59
C GLU A 66 -14.67 -2.97 -3.97
N ILE A 67 -13.41 -3.09 -4.38
CA ILE A 67 -12.37 -2.12 -4.06
C ILE A 67 -12.33 -1.14 -5.23
N SER A 68 -12.45 0.16 -4.90
CA SER A 68 -12.27 1.22 -5.87
C SER A 68 -10.82 1.20 -6.37
N SER A 69 -10.62 0.78 -7.62
CA SER A 69 -9.30 0.79 -8.25
C SER A 69 -8.74 2.21 -8.35
N ALA A 70 -9.62 3.21 -8.49
CA ALA A 70 -9.24 4.61 -8.54
C ALA A 70 -8.61 5.09 -7.23
N GLU A 71 -9.11 4.65 -6.07
CA GLU A 71 -8.52 5.01 -4.77
C GLU A 71 -7.15 4.37 -4.56
N LEU A 72 -7.01 3.10 -4.92
CA LEU A 72 -5.72 2.40 -4.88
C LEU A 72 -4.69 3.10 -5.78
N PHE A 73 -5.10 3.42 -7.01
CA PHE A 73 -4.25 4.11 -7.97
C PHE A 73 -3.86 5.51 -7.49
N LYS A 74 -4.81 6.27 -6.93
CA LYS A 74 -4.56 7.60 -6.37
C LYS A 74 -3.57 7.54 -5.21
N ARG A 75 -3.69 6.55 -4.32
CA ARG A 75 -2.74 6.34 -3.21
C ARG A 75 -1.34 5.98 -3.72
N ALA A 76 -1.24 5.07 -4.68
CA ALA A 76 0.05 4.75 -5.31
C ALA A 76 0.67 6.00 -5.95
N PHE A 77 -0.12 6.77 -6.71
CA PHE A 77 0.34 8.01 -7.32
C PHE A 77 0.86 9.01 -6.27
N GLN A 78 0.17 9.17 -5.14
CA GLN A 78 0.64 10.02 -4.05
C GLN A 78 1.94 9.53 -3.41
N LEU A 79 2.13 8.21 -3.25
CA LEU A 79 3.34 7.64 -2.65
C LEU A 79 4.55 7.71 -3.58
N TYR A 80 4.36 7.64 -4.89
CA TYR A 80 5.47 7.63 -5.85
C TYR A 80 5.72 9.00 -6.47
N ILE A 81 4.69 9.64 -7.01
CA ILE A 81 4.86 10.85 -7.83
C ILE A 81 5.10 12.09 -6.96
N LEU A 82 4.39 12.22 -5.85
CA LEU A 82 4.49 13.42 -5.02
C LEU A 82 5.89 13.60 -4.37
N PRO A 83 6.53 12.55 -3.80
CA PRO A 83 7.90 12.66 -3.30
C PRO A 83 8.92 12.93 -4.39
N LEU A 84 8.77 12.30 -5.57
CA LEU A 84 9.66 12.54 -6.71
C LEU A 84 9.57 13.98 -7.20
N LEU A 85 8.36 14.52 -7.36
CA LEU A 85 8.18 15.93 -7.74
C LEU A 85 8.77 16.87 -6.69
N SER A 86 8.61 16.57 -5.41
CA SER A 86 9.17 17.39 -4.33
C SER A 86 10.70 17.35 -4.29
N LEU A 87 11.33 16.21 -4.61
CA LEU A 87 12.79 16.09 -4.76
C LEU A 87 13.31 17.05 -5.83
N PHE A 88 12.72 17.03 -7.03
CA PHE A 88 13.12 17.92 -8.11
C PHE A 88 12.83 19.39 -7.78
N ALA A 89 11.66 19.68 -7.19
CA ALA A 89 11.34 21.04 -6.76
C ALA A 89 12.35 21.58 -5.73
N GLY A 90 12.75 20.77 -4.75
CA GLY A 90 13.76 21.14 -3.75
C GLY A 90 15.12 21.45 -4.39
N GLY A 91 15.57 20.61 -5.32
CA GLY A 91 16.81 20.83 -6.07
C GLY A 91 16.77 22.09 -6.94
N LEU A 92 15.66 22.34 -7.65
CA LEU A 92 15.48 23.53 -8.47
C LEU A 92 15.45 24.82 -7.63
N LEU A 93 14.74 24.81 -6.49
CA LEU A 93 14.72 25.93 -5.55
C LEU A 93 16.12 26.26 -5.03
N ALA A 94 16.90 25.24 -4.69
CA ALA A 94 18.28 25.41 -4.25
C ALA A 94 19.20 25.89 -5.37
N ASN A 95 18.99 25.47 -6.61
CA ASN A 95 19.75 25.99 -7.74
C ASN A 95 19.47 27.49 -7.98
N SER A 96 18.23 27.96 -7.76
CA SER A 96 17.89 29.39 -7.86
C SER A 96 18.49 30.23 -6.72
N LEU A 97 18.59 29.70 -5.51
CA LEU A 97 19.13 30.42 -4.34
C LEU A 97 20.66 30.31 -4.22
N TYR A 98 21.22 29.14 -4.55
CA TYR A 98 22.62 28.77 -4.39
C TYR A 98 23.14 28.04 -5.64
N PRO A 99 23.29 28.75 -6.78
CA PRO A 99 23.61 28.12 -8.07
C PRO A 99 24.98 27.44 -8.11
N VAL A 100 25.95 27.90 -7.30
CA VAL A 100 27.34 27.40 -7.31
C VAL A 100 27.58 26.31 -6.25
N ASN A 101 26.61 26.06 -5.35
CA ASN A 101 26.77 25.10 -4.26
C ASN A 101 26.02 23.80 -4.55
N GLU A 102 26.67 22.89 -5.26
CA GLU A 102 26.21 21.50 -5.45
C GLU A 102 25.73 20.80 -4.15
N PRO A 103 26.47 20.86 -3.02
CA PRO A 103 26.01 20.19 -1.79
C PRO A 103 24.72 20.78 -1.23
N ALA A 104 24.47 22.09 -1.43
CA ALA A 104 23.22 22.71 -1.04
C ALA A 104 22.06 22.19 -1.90
N GLN A 105 22.25 22.03 -3.21
CA GLN A 105 21.22 21.49 -4.10
C GLN A 105 20.82 20.06 -3.72
N ILE A 106 21.82 19.23 -3.42
CA ILE A 106 21.60 17.86 -2.94
C ILE A 106 20.84 17.86 -1.62
N ALA A 107 21.27 18.65 -0.64
CA ALA A 107 20.65 18.70 0.68
C ALA A 107 19.18 19.15 0.61
N PHE A 108 18.87 20.19 -0.15
CA PHE A 108 17.50 20.68 -0.33
C PHE A 108 16.61 19.67 -1.08
N GLY A 109 17.14 18.97 -2.08
CA GLY A 109 16.43 17.88 -2.73
C GLY A 109 16.03 16.79 -1.74
N PHE A 110 16.98 16.30 -0.93
CA PHE A 110 16.71 15.30 0.10
C PHE A 110 15.71 15.79 1.16
N ILE A 111 15.83 17.04 1.60
CA ILE A 111 14.88 17.65 2.54
C ILE A 111 13.47 17.67 1.93
N GLY A 112 13.32 18.10 0.67
CA GLY A 112 12.04 18.08 -0.03
C GLY A 112 11.44 16.69 -0.11
N PHE A 113 12.24 15.71 -0.52
CA PHE A 113 11.82 14.30 -0.58
C PHE A 113 11.37 13.75 0.78
N LEU A 114 12.14 13.97 1.84
CA LEU A 114 11.80 13.49 3.18
C LEU A 114 10.54 14.17 3.73
N LEU A 115 10.39 15.49 3.53
CA LEU A 115 9.18 16.21 3.92
C LEU A 115 7.96 15.69 3.17
N ALA A 116 8.08 15.43 1.87
CA ALA A 116 7.00 14.86 1.08
C ALA A 116 6.63 13.45 1.55
N LEU A 117 7.60 12.58 1.84
CA LEU A 117 7.33 11.25 2.41
C LEU A 117 6.64 11.36 3.78
N PHE A 118 7.10 12.28 4.62
CA PHE A 118 6.52 12.48 5.95
C PHE A 118 5.08 13.02 5.85
N ALA A 119 4.85 13.96 4.94
CA ALA A 119 3.52 14.48 4.63
C ALA A 119 2.61 13.37 4.13
N VAL A 120 3.04 12.56 3.15
CA VAL A 120 2.23 11.44 2.64
C VAL A 120 1.93 10.44 3.76
N LYS A 121 2.91 10.09 4.59
CA LYS A 121 2.70 9.19 5.75
C LYS A 121 1.67 9.73 6.75
N TYR A 122 1.62 11.04 6.96
CA TYR A 122 0.71 11.64 7.93
C TYR A 122 -0.69 11.91 7.37
N PHE A 123 -0.77 12.35 6.10
CA PHE A 123 -2.03 12.73 5.45
C PHE A 123 -2.75 11.53 4.81
N VAL A 124 -2.03 10.48 4.39
CA VAL A 124 -2.62 9.30 3.76
C VAL A 124 -2.71 8.18 4.80
N LYS A 125 -3.86 8.11 5.50
CA LYS A 125 -4.31 6.93 6.27
C LYS A 125 -5.07 5.97 5.35
#